data_AF-A0AAU8G4V5-F1
#
_entry.id   AF-A0AAU8G4V5-F1
#
_cell.length_a   1.000
_cell.length_b   1.000
_cell.length_c   1.000
_cell.angle_alpha   90.00
_cell.angle_beta   90.00
_cell.angle_gamma   90.00
#
_symmetry.space_group_name_H-M   'P 1'
#
loop_
_entity.id
_entity.type
_entity.pdbx_description
1 polymer ?
#
loop_
_entity_poly.entity_id
_entity_poly.type
_entity_poly.pdbx_seq_one_letter_code
_entity_poly.pdbx_strand_id
1 'polypeptide(L)'
;MSAVGRRRLVVEADGGSRGNPGPAGFGALVRDGETGQVLAERAAFLGTTTNNVAEYSGLVAGLRAAAEIDPDARVTVRMDSRLVVEQMSGRWQIKHDDMRRLAAEAASVLPAEQVAYEWVPRAQNSAADALANEAMDTAGTVARDYPPEAVTPGSGDDEPDPAAADAPAEVPGESAAFDTPARPSGAAVRFDDAPALTVVLVRHGQTPLTVAGAFSGSSVPGPSLTARGRTQAAQAADLVFRVGRQAWPDLPRPTTIVASPMVRAQETARAVGRRLGVHVTTDDRFAEVDFGEWEGLTAAEVNAAWPGRLHAWHTTGTTAAPGGESYADVGARVWHGLQDLVDTLLPGAGPAGRTAVVVGHAVQVRAAIGTAIGAPPSQWSRVRVPPASVSILRLWADGTSELTAQGVPSDL
;
A
#
# COMPACT_ATOMS: atom_id res chain seq x y z
N MET A 1 50.19 -22.16 4.63
CA MET A 1 48.98 -22.03 5.47
C MET A 1 47.90 -21.44 4.58
N SER A 2 47.03 -22.29 4.01
CA SER A 2 45.91 -21.79 3.19
C SER A 2 45.06 -20.87 4.04
N ALA A 3 44.81 -19.66 3.54
CA ALA A 3 43.84 -18.75 4.11
C ALA A 3 42.47 -19.43 3.99
N VAL A 4 42.05 -20.14 5.04
CA VAL A 4 40.65 -20.51 5.22
C VAL A 4 39.91 -19.18 5.24
N GLY A 5 39.07 -18.94 4.23
CA GLY A 5 38.28 -17.72 4.16
C GLY A 5 37.50 -17.54 5.45
N ARG A 6 37.54 -16.34 6.04
CA ARG A 6 36.76 -16.04 7.25
C ARG A 6 35.30 -16.44 7.01
N ARG A 7 34.71 -17.14 7.97
CA ARG A 7 33.30 -17.55 7.92
C ARG A 7 32.44 -16.32 7.65
N ARG A 8 31.45 -16.46 6.78
CA ARG A 8 30.46 -15.40 6.54
C ARG A 8 29.24 -15.70 7.39
N LEU A 9 28.76 -14.71 8.12
CA LEU A 9 27.54 -14.78 8.91
C LEU A 9 26.60 -13.67 8.46
N VAL A 10 25.30 -13.96 8.45
CA VAL A 10 24.26 -12.96 8.23
C VAL A 10 23.48 -12.79 9.53
N VAL A 11 23.40 -11.56 10.02
CA VAL A 11 22.59 -11.20 11.19
C VAL A 11 21.34 -10.52 10.69
N GLU A 12 20.18 -11.08 11.01
CA GLU A 12 18.87 -10.47 10.77
C GLU A 12 18.33 -10.02 12.12
N ALA A 13 17.96 -8.75 12.26
CA ALA A 13 17.48 -8.19 13.53
C ALA A 13 16.29 -7.25 13.32
N ASP A 14 15.37 -7.25 14.27
CA ASP A 14 14.23 -6.34 14.34
C ASP A 14 13.93 -6.00 15.81
N GLY A 15 13.14 -4.95 16.03
CA GLY A 15 12.60 -4.61 17.33
C GLY A 15 11.30 -3.84 17.20
N GLY A 16 10.38 -4.14 18.12
CA GLY A 16 9.03 -3.58 18.14
C GLY A 16 8.71 -2.93 19.47
N SER A 17 7.74 -2.01 19.47
CA SER A 17 7.12 -1.46 20.68
C SER A 17 5.61 -1.29 20.50
N ARG A 18 4.80 -1.77 21.45
CA ARG A 18 3.33 -1.73 21.45
C ARG A 18 2.80 -0.42 22.03
N GLY A 19 2.58 0.56 21.16
CA GLY A 19 2.52 1.97 21.55
C GLY A 19 3.95 2.48 21.75
N ASN A 20 4.32 3.66 21.23
CA ASN A 20 5.73 4.09 21.19
C ASN A 20 5.91 5.42 21.93
N PRO A 21 6.41 5.43 23.18
CA PRO A 21 6.91 4.28 23.96
C PRO A 21 5.80 3.38 24.53
N GLY A 22 6.15 2.11 24.76
CA GLY A 22 5.24 1.06 25.23
C GLY A 22 5.98 -0.28 25.39
N PRO A 23 5.28 -1.37 25.74
CA PRO A 23 5.88 -2.70 25.87
C PRO A 23 6.65 -3.08 24.60
N ALA A 24 7.96 -3.28 24.72
CA ALA A 24 8.87 -3.44 23.59
C ALA A 24 9.69 -4.71 23.72
N GLY A 25 10.18 -5.22 22.60
CA GLY A 25 11.02 -6.40 22.55
C GLY A 25 11.79 -6.46 21.24
N PHE A 26 12.88 -7.20 21.24
CA PHE A 26 13.70 -7.38 20.05
C PHE A 26 13.78 -8.85 19.65
N GLY A 27 14.11 -9.08 18.39
CA GLY A 27 14.42 -10.39 17.83
C GLY A 27 15.64 -10.30 16.92
N ALA A 28 16.49 -11.30 16.98
CA ALA A 28 17.68 -11.41 16.15
C ALA A 28 18.00 -12.87 15.86
N LEU A 29 18.50 -13.16 14.67
CA LEU A 29 19.03 -14.46 14.32
C LEU A 29 20.33 -14.35 13.55
N VAL A 30 21.15 -15.40 13.65
CA VAL A 30 22.41 -15.53 12.92
C VAL A 30 22.29 -16.70 11.96
N ARG A 31 22.60 -16.47 10.68
CA ARG A 31 22.64 -17.51 9.65
C ARG A 31 24.06 -17.72 9.15
N ASP A 32 24.35 -18.95 8.73
CA ASP A 32 25.53 -19.21 7.93
C ASP A 32 25.39 -18.52 6.57
N GLY A 33 26.37 -17.72 6.18
CA GLY A 33 26.34 -16.92 4.97
C GLY A 33 26.55 -17.71 3.68
N GLU A 34 26.89 -19.00 3.75
CA GLU A 34 26.99 -19.89 2.58
C GLU A 34 25.75 -20.77 2.44
N THR A 35 25.29 -21.39 3.53
CA THR A 35 24.18 -22.35 3.47
C THR A 35 22.82 -21.73 3.77
N GLY A 36 22.77 -20.57 4.41
CA GLY A 36 21.53 -19.94 4.90
C GLY A 36 20.94 -20.59 6.16
N GLN A 37 21.60 -21.63 6.70
CA GLN A 37 21.17 -22.31 7.91
C GLN A 37 21.14 -21.35 9.10
N VAL A 38 20.06 -21.35 9.89
CA VAL A 38 20.01 -20.63 11.17
C VAL A 38 20.93 -21.31 12.17
N LEU A 39 21.80 -20.53 12.80
CA LEU A 39 22.80 -20.97 13.77
C LEU A 39 22.45 -20.52 15.19
N ALA A 40 21.77 -19.38 15.32
CA ALA A 40 21.33 -18.85 16.61
C ALA A 40 20.10 -17.96 16.46
N GLU A 41 19.25 -17.95 17.49
CA GLU A 41 18.15 -17.01 17.68
C GLU A 41 18.26 -16.37 19.06
N ARG A 42 18.00 -15.07 19.14
CA ARG A 42 17.99 -14.25 20.36
C ARG A 42 16.75 -13.37 20.33
N ALA A 43 16.01 -13.31 21.42
CA ALA A 43 14.91 -12.37 21.58
C ALA A 43 14.75 -12.01 23.06
N ALA A 44 14.31 -10.80 23.39
CA ALA A 44 13.99 -10.46 24.78
C ALA A 44 12.97 -9.32 24.88
N PHE A 45 12.10 -9.42 25.88
CA PHE A 45 11.22 -8.33 26.31
C PHE A 45 12.03 -7.26 27.05
N LEU A 46 11.82 -5.99 26.69
CA LEU A 46 12.56 -4.84 27.20
C LEU A 46 11.76 -3.99 28.19
N GLY A 47 10.53 -4.39 28.53
CA GLY A 47 9.62 -3.54 29.29
C GLY A 47 9.11 -2.37 28.44
N THR A 48 8.85 -1.21 29.05
CA THR A 48 8.35 -0.04 28.33
C THR A 48 9.50 0.78 27.75
N THR A 49 9.67 0.78 26.44
CA THR A 49 10.66 1.61 25.74
C THR A 49 10.22 1.94 24.32
N THR A 50 11.03 2.68 23.56
CA THR A 50 10.71 3.08 22.20
C THR A 50 11.06 2.01 21.17
N ASN A 51 10.43 2.09 19.99
CA ASN A 51 10.72 1.18 18.88
C ASN A 51 12.21 1.17 18.50
N ASN A 52 12.82 2.36 18.39
CA ASN A 52 14.22 2.49 18.01
C ASN A 52 15.15 1.86 19.06
N VAL A 53 14.81 1.94 20.36
CA VAL A 53 15.56 1.22 21.40
C VAL A 53 15.49 -0.28 21.18
N ALA A 54 14.31 -0.81 20.87
CA ALA A 54 14.15 -2.23 20.58
C ALA A 54 14.96 -2.67 19.34
N GLU A 55 14.90 -1.93 18.23
CA GLU A 55 15.65 -2.26 17.01
C GLU A 55 17.17 -2.28 17.27
N TYR A 56 17.70 -1.26 17.95
CA TYR A 56 19.11 -1.21 18.32
C TYR A 56 19.50 -2.31 19.30
N SER A 57 18.62 -2.68 20.24
CA SER A 57 18.86 -3.82 21.14
C SER A 57 18.92 -5.15 20.37
N GLY A 58 18.06 -5.34 19.37
CA GLY A 58 18.11 -6.50 18.47
C GLY A 58 19.41 -6.59 17.70
N LEU A 59 19.88 -5.46 17.15
CA LEU A 59 21.17 -5.37 16.49
C LEU A 59 22.32 -5.82 17.41
N VAL A 60 22.39 -5.26 18.63
CA VAL A 60 23.43 -5.60 19.61
C VAL A 60 23.39 -7.10 19.93
N ALA A 61 22.20 -7.66 20.16
CA ALA A 61 22.05 -9.07 20.48
C ALA A 61 22.47 -9.98 19.33
N GLY A 62 22.12 -9.63 18.08
CA GLY A 62 22.53 -10.38 16.90
C GLY A 62 24.03 -10.36 16.65
N LEU A 63 24.68 -9.21 16.83
CA LEU A 63 26.14 -9.09 16.74
C LEU A 63 26.85 -9.90 17.83
N ARG A 64 26.31 -9.92 19.05
CA ARG A 64 26.86 -10.74 20.15
C ARG A 64 26.76 -12.23 19.83
N ALA A 65 25.61 -12.69 19.36
CA ALA A 65 25.44 -14.09 18.95
C ALA A 65 26.38 -14.47 17.80
N ALA A 66 26.61 -13.56 16.83
CA ALA A 66 27.57 -13.80 15.76
C ALA A 66 29.01 -13.92 16.28
N ALA A 67 29.41 -13.06 17.22
CA ALA A 67 30.73 -13.11 17.87
C ALA A 67 30.91 -14.36 18.76
N GLU A 68 29.83 -14.85 19.38
CA GLU A 68 29.82 -16.12 20.13
C GLU A 68 30.05 -17.33 19.20
N ILE A 69 29.50 -17.29 17.99
CA ILE A 69 29.66 -18.36 16.98
C ILE A 69 31.08 -18.36 16.40
N ASP A 70 31.57 -17.20 15.98
CA ASP A 70 32.91 -17.02 15.44
C ASP A 70 33.35 -15.55 15.55
N PRO A 71 34.28 -15.22 16.47
CA PRO A 71 34.73 -13.84 16.69
C PRO A 71 35.58 -13.27 15.54
N ASP A 72 36.01 -14.11 14.58
CA ASP A 72 36.78 -13.70 13.40
C ASP A 72 35.92 -13.64 12.11
N ALA A 73 34.61 -13.88 12.21
CA ALA A 73 33.70 -13.91 11.06
C ALA A 73 33.50 -12.55 10.37
N ARG A 74 33.20 -12.58 9.07
CA ARG A 74 32.63 -11.43 8.35
C ARG A 74 31.13 -11.44 8.54
N VAL A 75 30.57 -10.35 9.06
CA VAL A 75 29.14 -10.25 9.38
C VAL A 75 28.45 -9.25 8.45
N THR A 76 27.35 -9.67 7.83
CA THR A 76 26.41 -8.77 7.16
C THR A 76 25.15 -8.67 8.00
N VAL A 77 24.90 -7.49 8.55
CA VAL A 77 23.68 -7.15 9.27
C VAL A 77 22.63 -6.71 8.25
N ARG A 78 21.46 -7.35 8.28
CA ARG A 78 20.28 -7.04 7.49
C ARG A 78 19.16 -6.61 8.40
N MET A 79 18.65 -5.40 8.20
CA MET A 79 17.51 -4.86 8.93
C MET A 79 16.62 -4.08 7.99
N ASP A 80 15.32 -4.05 8.28
CA ASP A 80 14.33 -3.26 7.55
C ASP A 80 14.18 -1.83 8.09
N SER A 81 14.85 -1.50 9.20
CA SER A 81 15.01 -0.14 9.71
C SER A 81 16.10 0.63 8.95
N ARG A 82 15.68 1.44 7.98
CA ARG A 82 16.59 2.33 7.24
C ARG A 82 17.30 3.32 8.19
N LEU A 83 16.63 3.73 9.27
CA LEU A 83 17.24 4.59 10.29
C LEU A 83 18.47 3.93 10.91
N VAL A 84 18.33 2.70 11.44
CA VAL A 84 19.42 1.96 12.09
C VAL A 84 20.54 1.67 11.09
N VAL A 85 20.20 1.20 9.88
CA VAL A 85 21.19 0.89 8.84
C VAL A 85 22.01 2.11 8.45
N GLU A 86 21.37 3.25 8.19
CA GLU A 86 22.05 4.49 7.78
C GLU A 86 22.89 5.10 8.92
N GLN A 87 22.40 5.01 10.15
CA GLN A 87 23.11 5.49 11.33
C GLN A 87 24.34 4.63 11.66
N MET A 88 24.19 3.30 11.66
CA MET A 88 25.30 2.38 11.92
C MET A 88 26.32 2.34 10.79
N SER A 89 25.91 2.67 9.57
CA SER A 89 26.82 2.90 8.45
C SER A 89 27.57 4.25 8.53
N GLY A 90 27.28 5.09 9.52
CA GLY A 90 27.89 6.43 9.67
C GLY A 90 27.40 7.47 8.65
N ARG A 91 26.37 7.16 7.86
CA ARG A 91 25.81 8.09 6.85
C ARG A 91 24.89 9.11 7.51
N TRP A 92 24.18 8.72 8.58
CA TRP A 92 23.25 9.59 9.31
C TRP A 92 23.70 9.80 10.76
N GLN A 93 23.46 11.00 11.29
CA GLN A 93 23.81 11.33 12.67
C GLN A 93 22.83 10.69 13.68
N ILE A 94 23.38 10.15 14.77
CA ILE A 94 22.60 9.66 15.91
C ILE A 94 22.43 10.78 16.94
N LYS A 95 21.21 11.32 17.05
CA LYS A 95 20.92 12.46 17.93
C LYS A 95 20.52 12.05 19.34
N HIS A 96 19.73 10.98 19.48
CA HIS A 96 19.16 10.55 20.76
C HIS A 96 20.18 9.78 21.62
N ASP A 97 20.26 10.11 22.91
CA ASP A 97 21.26 9.58 23.85
C ASP A 97 21.22 8.05 23.98
N ASP A 98 20.03 7.47 24.08
CA ASP A 98 19.88 6.01 24.15
C ASP A 98 20.40 5.30 22.89
N MET A 99 20.19 5.90 21.71
CA MET A 99 20.68 5.32 20.45
C MET A 99 22.20 5.45 20.36
N ARG A 100 22.78 6.57 20.82
CA ARG A 100 24.25 6.71 20.86
C ARG A 100 24.87 5.64 21.74
N ARG A 101 24.24 5.35 22.89
CA ARG A 101 24.69 4.30 23.81
C ARG A 101 24.66 2.92 23.15
N LEU A 102 23.52 2.54 22.54
CA LEU A 102 23.38 1.23 21.89
C LEU A 102 24.25 1.09 20.64
N ALA A 103 24.46 2.17 19.88
CA ALA A 103 25.38 2.19 18.74
C ALA A 103 26.83 1.96 19.17
N ALA A 104 27.25 2.59 20.28
CA ALA A 104 28.58 2.38 20.85
C ALA A 104 28.74 0.94 21.38
N GLU A 105 27.68 0.37 21.96
CA GLU A 105 27.64 -1.02 22.38
C GLU A 105 27.81 -1.96 21.18
N ALA A 106 27.02 -1.80 20.11
CA ALA A 106 27.13 -2.59 18.89
C ALA A 106 28.53 -2.51 18.26
N ALA A 107 29.10 -1.30 18.19
CA ALA A 107 30.44 -1.07 17.65
C ALA A 107 31.57 -1.69 18.50
N SER A 108 31.30 -2.04 19.76
CA SER A 108 32.27 -2.70 20.64
C SER A 108 32.28 -4.22 20.52
N VAL A 109 31.27 -4.82 19.89
CA VAL A 109 31.11 -6.29 19.81
C VAL A 109 32.06 -6.91 18.79
N LEU A 110 32.17 -6.31 17.60
CA LEU A 110 33.07 -6.75 16.53
C LEU A 110 33.78 -5.53 15.90
N PRO A 111 35.01 -5.68 15.39
CA PRO A 111 35.70 -4.61 14.69
C PRO A 111 34.89 -4.10 13.49
N ALA A 112 34.91 -2.78 13.26
CA ALA A 112 34.10 -2.13 12.23
C ALA A 112 34.36 -2.68 10.82
N GLU A 113 35.59 -3.11 10.52
CA GLU A 113 35.93 -3.73 9.25
C GLU A 113 35.24 -5.08 9.03
N GLN A 114 34.81 -5.77 10.09
CA GLN A 114 34.16 -7.08 9.98
C GLN A 114 32.67 -6.99 9.69
N VAL A 115 32.03 -5.84 9.96
CA VAL A 115 30.58 -5.67 9.93
C VAL A 115 30.16 -4.76 8.78
N ALA A 116 29.26 -5.26 7.94
CA ALA A 116 28.56 -4.47 6.92
C ALA A 116 27.06 -4.37 7.25
N TYR A 117 26.44 -3.24 6.93
CA TYR A 117 25.01 -3.00 7.18
C TYR A 117 24.26 -2.86 5.84
N GLU A 118 23.22 -3.65 5.67
CA GLU A 118 22.37 -3.72 4.48
C GLU A 118 20.91 -3.48 4.88
N TRP A 119 20.25 -2.56 4.18
CA TRP A 119 18.81 -2.40 4.32
C TRP A 119 18.10 -3.43 3.45
N VAL A 120 17.16 -4.17 4.04
CA VAL A 120 16.31 -5.13 3.32
C VAL A 120 14.83 -4.76 3.45
N PRO A 121 13.98 -5.05 2.46
CA PRO A 121 12.53 -4.92 2.62
C PRO A 121 12.03 -5.77 3.80
N ARG A 122 11.04 -5.29 4.56
CA ARG A 122 10.47 -6.00 5.72
C ARG A 122 10.05 -7.45 5.44
N ALA A 123 9.55 -7.73 4.24
CA ALA A 123 9.21 -9.09 3.81
C ALA A 123 10.40 -10.08 3.83
N GLN A 124 11.63 -9.57 3.83
CA GLN A 124 12.88 -10.35 3.90
C GLN A 124 13.46 -10.40 5.33
N ASN A 125 12.86 -9.71 6.31
CA ASN A 125 13.29 -9.68 7.72
C ASN A 125 12.24 -10.31 8.67
N SER A 126 11.29 -11.08 8.12
CA SER A 126 10.11 -11.59 8.86
C SER A 126 10.46 -12.54 10.01
N ALA A 127 11.60 -13.24 9.94
CA ALA A 127 12.05 -14.12 11.01
C ALA A 127 12.49 -13.36 12.27
N ALA A 128 13.21 -12.25 12.10
CA ALA A 128 13.62 -11.40 13.22
C ALA A 128 12.42 -10.65 13.82
N ASP A 129 11.50 -10.18 12.98
CA ASP A 129 10.21 -9.60 13.40
C ASP A 129 9.39 -10.59 14.23
N ALA A 130 9.29 -11.85 13.78
CA ALA A 130 8.58 -12.90 14.51
C ALA A 130 9.16 -13.13 15.90
N LEU A 131 10.49 -13.16 16.03
CA LEU A 131 11.18 -13.28 17.33
C LEU A 131 10.92 -12.07 18.24
N ALA A 132 10.93 -10.85 17.70
CA ALA A 132 10.64 -9.64 18.45
C ALA A 132 9.21 -9.65 19.01
N ASN A 133 8.25 -10.11 18.19
CA ASN A 133 6.86 -10.27 18.60
C ASN A 133 6.70 -11.38 19.64
N GLU A 134 7.34 -12.54 19.46
CA GLU A 134 7.33 -13.64 20.45
C GLU A 134 7.81 -13.13 21.83
N ALA A 135 8.89 -12.35 21.87
CA ALA A 135 9.40 -11.77 23.10
C ALA A 135 8.42 -10.78 23.76
N MET A 136 7.77 -9.91 22.97
CA MET A 136 6.75 -8.98 23.48
C MET A 136 5.49 -9.69 23.97
N ASP A 137 5.05 -10.75 23.29
CA ASP A 137 3.85 -11.52 23.63
C ASP A 137 4.03 -12.34 24.90
N THR A 138 5.18 -12.99 25.02
CA THR A 138 5.47 -13.87 26.15
C THR A 138 6.05 -13.11 27.35
N ALA A 139 6.37 -11.82 27.17
CA ALA A 139 7.25 -11.06 28.07
C ALA A 139 8.54 -11.84 28.41
N GLY A 140 9.03 -12.63 27.44
CA GLY A 140 10.04 -13.66 27.64
C GLY A 140 11.37 -13.36 26.96
N THR A 141 12.27 -14.34 27.06
CA THR A 141 13.59 -14.34 26.42
C THR A 141 13.75 -15.62 25.61
N VAL A 142 14.19 -15.49 24.36
CA VAL A 142 14.59 -16.60 23.49
C VAL A 142 16.10 -16.62 23.37
N ALA A 143 16.70 -17.79 23.60
CA ALA A 143 18.10 -18.07 23.30
C ALA A 143 18.18 -19.52 22.80
N ARG A 144 18.25 -19.70 21.49
CA ARG A 144 18.32 -21.01 20.83
C ARG A 144 19.59 -21.06 19.98
N ASP A 145 20.36 -22.14 20.07
CA ASP A 145 21.57 -22.37 19.26
C ASP A 145 21.39 -23.67 18.46
N TYR A 146 21.80 -23.64 17.19
CA TYR A 146 21.62 -24.73 16.24
C TYR A 146 23.00 -25.15 15.69
N PRO A 147 23.57 -26.27 16.15
CA PRO A 147 24.85 -26.74 15.64
C PRO A 147 24.72 -27.16 14.16
N PRO A 148 25.76 -26.97 13.33
CA PRO A 148 25.74 -27.39 11.94
C PRO A 148 25.62 -28.93 11.85
N GLU A 149 24.67 -29.43 11.06
CA GLU A 149 24.54 -30.86 10.78
C GLU A 149 25.71 -31.33 9.90
N ALA A 150 26.36 -32.42 10.31
CA ALA A 150 27.45 -33.02 9.53
C ALA A 150 26.88 -33.64 8.24
N VAL A 151 27.16 -33.01 7.11
CA VAL A 151 26.83 -33.53 5.78
C VAL A 151 27.53 -34.89 5.58
N THR A 152 26.74 -35.96 5.44
CA THR A 152 27.23 -37.27 4.98
C THR A 152 26.74 -37.48 3.54
N PRO A 153 27.60 -37.82 2.56
CA PRO A 153 27.19 -37.93 1.16
C PRO A 153 26.79 -39.37 0.75
N GLY A 154 25.73 -39.48 -0.06
CA GLY A 154 25.27 -40.69 -0.78
C GLY A 154 23.96 -41.23 -0.18
N SER A 155 22.92 -41.62 -0.91
CA SER A 155 22.72 -42.03 -2.32
C SER A 155 21.20 -42.04 -2.56
N GLY A 156 20.70 -41.57 -3.70
CA GLY A 156 20.07 -42.49 -4.67
C GLY A 156 18.54 -42.48 -4.58
N ASP A 157 17.91 -42.09 -5.69
CA ASP A 157 16.57 -42.41 -6.20
C ASP A 157 15.53 -43.00 -5.23
N ASP A 158 14.41 -42.28 -5.04
CA ASP A 158 13.06 -42.78 -5.33
C ASP A 158 12.00 -41.69 -5.01
N GLU A 159 11.17 -41.38 -5.99
CA GLU A 159 9.88 -40.70 -5.81
C GLU A 159 8.93 -41.58 -4.97
N PRO A 160 8.02 -40.99 -4.17
CA PRO A 160 6.77 -41.66 -3.86
C PRO A 160 5.54 -40.89 -4.36
N ASP A 161 4.75 -41.66 -5.11
CA ASP A 161 3.36 -41.46 -5.58
C ASP A 161 2.38 -41.21 -4.39
N PRO A 162 1.27 -40.44 -4.56
CA PRO A 162 0.40 -40.03 -3.48
C PRO A 162 -0.81 -40.97 -3.25
N ALA A 163 -1.40 -40.84 -2.06
CA ALA A 163 -2.60 -41.51 -1.54
C ALA A 163 -2.33 -42.92 -0.96
N ALA A 164 -2.76 -43.30 0.25
CA ALA A 164 -3.95 -42.91 1.01
C ALA A 164 -3.91 -43.44 2.48
N ALA A 165 -4.86 -42.93 3.30
CA ALA A 165 -5.37 -43.41 4.59
C ALA A 165 -4.72 -42.83 5.87
N ASP A 166 -5.21 -41.70 6.41
CA ASP A 166 -6.41 -41.45 7.25
C ASP A 166 -6.30 -41.85 8.74
N ALA A 167 -6.16 -40.83 9.60
CA ALA A 167 -7.06 -40.55 10.72
C ALA A 167 -6.81 -39.10 11.23
N PRO A 168 -7.85 -38.32 11.59
CA PRO A 168 -7.70 -36.92 11.95
C PRO A 168 -7.19 -36.78 13.38
N ALA A 169 -6.00 -36.20 13.55
CA ALA A 169 -5.57 -35.70 14.85
C ALA A 169 -6.32 -34.39 15.15
N GLU A 170 -7.03 -34.37 16.27
CA GLU A 170 -7.66 -33.19 16.87
C GLU A 170 -6.64 -32.04 16.91
N VAL A 171 -7.03 -30.86 16.44
CA VAL A 171 -6.24 -29.62 16.51
C VAL A 171 -6.53 -28.97 17.88
N PRO A 172 -5.62 -29.03 18.87
CA PRO A 172 -5.84 -28.41 20.16
C PRO A 172 -5.12 -27.06 20.19
N GLY A 173 -5.89 -25.96 20.29
CA GLY A 173 -5.40 -24.65 20.70
C GLY A 173 -5.43 -23.59 19.61
N GLU A 174 -6.59 -22.93 19.48
CA GLU A 174 -6.74 -21.63 18.82
C GLU A 174 -5.59 -20.69 19.19
N SER A 175 -4.86 -20.23 18.16
CA SER A 175 -3.79 -19.26 18.31
C SER A 175 -4.32 -18.04 19.05
N ALA A 176 -3.67 -17.68 20.17
CA ALA A 176 -3.84 -16.36 20.75
C ALA A 176 -3.55 -15.33 19.65
N ALA A 177 -4.60 -14.64 19.22
CA ALA A 177 -4.60 -13.77 18.07
C ALA A 177 -3.57 -12.65 18.23
N PHE A 178 -2.82 -12.38 17.16
CA PHE A 178 -2.09 -11.12 17.04
C PHE A 178 -3.09 -9.98 17.19
N ASP A 179 -3.13 -9.34 18.36
CA ASP A 179 -4.05 -8.24 18.68
C ASP A 179 -3.52 -6.92 18.09
N THR A 180 -3.14 -6.99 16.81
CA THR A 180 -2.73 -5.84 16.01
C THR A 180 -3.95 -5.36 15.25
N PRO A 181 -4.35 -4.07 15.34
CA PRO A 181 -5.44 -3.56 14.52
C PRO A 181 -5.12 -3.83 13.05
N ALA A 182 -5.98 -4.61 12.40
CA ALA A 182 -5.76 -5.18 11.07
C ALA A 182 -5.65 -4.07 10.02
N ARG A 183 -4.45 -3.57 9.75
CA ARG A 183 -4.15 -2.81 8.53
C ARG A 183 -3.76 -3.78 7.42
N PRO A 184 -4.35 -3.67 6.23
CA PRO A 184 -4.03 -4.56 5.12
C PRO A 184 -2.59 -4.32 4.66
N SER A 185 -1.92 -5.41 4.26
CA SER A 185 -0.57 -5.35 3.70
C SER A 185 -0.51 -4.40 2.49
N GLY A 186 0.50 -3.53 2.45
CA GLY A 186 0.68 -2.54 1.38
C GLY A 186 -0.11 -1.24 1.52
N ALA A 187 -0.92 -1.08 2.58
CA ALA A 187 -1.56 0.21 2.89
C ALA A 187 -0.52 1.31 3.16
N ALA A 188 -0.92 2.57 2.96
CA ALA A 188 -0.07 3.70 3.32
C ALA A 188 0.26 3.68 4.82
N VAL A 189 1.53 3.91 5.13
CA VAL A 189 1.98 3.98 6.52
C VAL A 189 1.41 5.26 7.15
N ARG A 190 0.62 5.08 8.21
CA ARG A 190 0.18 6.16 9.09
C ARG A 190 0.57 5.88 10.54
N PHE A 191 0.88 6.92 11.29
CA PHE A 191 1.33 6.81 12.68
C PHE A 191 0.27 7.25 13.69
N ASP A 192 -0.95 7.50 13.21
CA ASP A 192 -2.13 7.83 13.99
C ASP A 192 -3.32 6.96 13.58
N ASP A 193 -4.40 7.02 14.35
CA ASP A 193 -5.68 6.37 14.07
C ASP A 193 -6.66 7.34 13.40
N ALA A 194 -6.14 8.34 12.68
CA ALA A 194 -6.97 9.32 12.02
C ALA A 194 -7.89 8.63 11.00
N PRO A 195 -9.21 8.87 11.07
CA PRO A 195 -10.15 8.25 10.14
C PRO A 195 -9.90 8.77 8.72
N ALA A 196 -10.04 7.87 7.74
CA ALA A 196 -9.94 8.20 6.33
C ALA A 196 -11.33 8.23 5.68
N LEU A 197 -11.50 9.08 4.66
CA LEU A 197 -12.59 8.94 3.72
C LEU A 197 -12.11 8.07 2.58
N THR A 198 -12.64 6.86 2.50
CA THR A 198 -12.50 6.02 1.32
C THR A 198 -13.42 6.54 0.23
N VAL A 199 -12.86 6.92 -0.91
CA VAL A 199 -13.60 7.38 -2.09
C VAL A 199 -13.51 6.31 -3.17
N VAL A 200 -14.64 5.66 -3.44
CA VAL A 200 -14.79 4.70 -4.54
C VAL A 200 -15.20 5.47 -5.79
N LEU A 201 -14.23 5.72 -6.66
CA LEU A 201 -14.40 6.41 -7.94
C LEU A 201 -14.90 5.43 -9.00
N VAL A 202 -16.06 5.71 -9.60
CA VAL A 202 -16.65 4.87 -10.65
C VAL A 202 -16.78 5.68 -11.93
N ARG A 203 -16.13 5.24 -13.01
CA ARG A 203 -16.39 5.83 -14.34
C ARG A 203 -17.73 5.31 -14.86
N HIS A 204 -18.52 6.15 -15.51
CA HIS A 204 -19.73 5.69 -16.21
C HIS A 204 -19.46 4.54 -17.22
N GLY A 205 -20.49 3.73 -17.50
CA GLY A 205 -20.43 2.69 -18.53
C GLY A 205 -20.31 3.23 -19.96
N GLN A 206 -20.12 2.34 -20.94
CA GLN A 206 -19.98 2.73 -22.34
C GLN A 206 -21.16 3.57 -22.89
N THR A 207 -20.84 4.59 -23.68
CA THR A 207 -21.79 5.39 -24.47
C THR A 207 -21.50 5.26 -25.98
N PRO A 208 -22.40 5.70 -26.88
CA PRO A 208 -22.10 5.75 -28.32
C PRO A 208 -20.83 6.54 -28.66
N LEU A 209 -20.61 7.70 -28.01
CA LEU A 209 -19.40 8.51 -28.21
C LEU A 209 -18.13 7.82 -27.69
N THR A 210 -18.25 6.99 -26.64
CA THR A 210 -17.14 6.14 -26.19
C THR A 210 -16.74 5.13 -27.28
N VAL A 211 -17.71 4.57 -28.00
CA VAL A 211 -17.46 3.62 -29.10
C VAL A 211 -16.85 4.34 -30.31
N ALA A 212 -17.35 5.53 -30.64
CA ALA A 212 -16.85 6.34 -31.74
C ALA A 212 -15.46 6.95 -31.48
N GLY A 213 -14.98 6.95 -30.23
CA GLY A 213 -13.76 7.66 -29.85
C GLY A 213 -13.90 9.18 -29.97
N ALA A 214 -15.13 9.68 -29.84
CA ALA A 214 -15.44 11.10 -29.86
C ALA A 214 -15.41 11.70 -28.44
N PHE A 215 -15.03 12.97 -28.35
CA PHE A 215 -15.04 13.71 -27.11
C PHE A 215 -16.48 13.92 -26.62
N SER A 216 -16.72 13.64 -25.35
CA SER A 216 -18.03 13.78 -24.71
C SER A 216 -17.83 14.42 -23.34
N GLY A 217 -18.09 15.70 -23.26
CA GLY A 217 -17.77 16.55 -22.13
C GLY A 217 -18.96 16.78 -21.23
N SER A 218 -18.98 17.96 -20.61
CA SER A 218 -20.05 18.43 -19.72
C SER A 218 -20.91 19.55 -20.30
N SER A 219 -20.56 20.10 -21.47
CA SER A 219 -21.31 21.17 -22.14
C SER A 219 -22.72 20.74 -22.57
N VAL A 220 -22.95 19.44 -22.72
CA VAL A 220 -24.27 18.84 -22.97
C VAL A 220 -24.56 17.68 -22.00
N PRO A 221 -25.81 17.49 -21.54
CA PRO A 221 -26.12 16.45 -20.54
C PRO A 221 -25.90 15.00 -21.00
N GLY A 222 -26.07 14.74 -22.30
CA GLY A 222 -26.01 13.41 -22.90
C GLY A 222 -24.58 12.87 -23.08
N PRO A 223 -24.40 11.77 -23.81
CA PRO A 223 -25.41 10.77 -24.20
C PRO A 223 -25.76 9.80 -23.06
N SER A 224 -26.83 9.01 -23.23
CA SER A 224 -27.14 7.85 -22.38
C SER A 224 -26.17 6.67 -22.61
N LEU A 225 -26.19 5.70 -21.69
CA LEU A 225 -25.44 4.46 -21.82
C LEU A 225 -25.96 3.60 -22.98
N THR A 226 -25.06 2.85 -23.63
CA THR A 226 -25.45 1.78 -24.55
C THR A 226 -26.04 0.59 -23.77
N ALA A 227 -26.59 -0.42 -24.48
CA ALA A 227 -26.99 -1.68 -23.84
C ALA A 227 -25.81 -2.32 -23.09
N ARG A 228 -24.63 -2.38 -23.71
CA ARG A 228 -23.39 -2.82 -23.07
C ARG A 228 -23.02 -1.93 -21.87
N GLY A 229 -23.15 -0.61 -22.00
CA GLY A 229 -22.89 0.33 -20.93
C GLY A 229 -23.77 0.11 -19.70
N ARG A 230 -25.05 -0.28 -19.89
CA ARG A 230 -25.95 -0.64 -18.80
C ARG A 230 -25.57 -1.94 -18.11
N THR A 231 -25.14 -2.96 -18.87
CA THR A 231 -24.57 -4.19 -18.28
C THR A 231 -23.33 -3.88 -17.45
N GLN A 232 -22.41 -3.08 -18.00
CA GLN A 232 -21.21 -2.63 -17.31
C GLN A 232 -21.54 -1.84 -16.03
N ALA A 233 -22.56 -0.97 -16.05
CA ALA A 233 -23.01 -0.25 -14.88
C ALA A 233 -23.55 -1.19 -13.78
N ALA A 234 -24.25 -2.26 -14.15
CA ALA A 234 -24.70 -3.27 -13.20
C ALA A 234 -23.52 -4.04 -12.58
N GLN A 235 -22.55 -4.44 -13.41
CA GLN A 235 -21.31 -5.09 -12.95
C GLN A 235 -20.51 -4.20 -12.00
N ALA A 236 -20.37 -2.91 -12.31
CA ALA A 236 -19.72 -1.94 -11.42
C ALA A 236 -20.50 -1.81 -10.10
N ALA A 237 -21.83 -1.79 -10.14
CA ALA A 237 -22.66 -1.76 -8.94
C ALA A 237 -22.44 -2.99 -8.05
N ASP A 238 -22.27 -4.19 -8.64
CA ASP A 238 -21.95 -5.41 -7.90
C ASP A 238 -20.54 -5.35 -7.28
N LEU A 239 -19.53 -4.90 -8.04
CA LEU A 239 -18.18 -4.71 -7.49
C LEU A 239 -18.16 -3.70 -6.33
N VAL A 240 -18.85 -2.56 -6.49
CA VAL A 240 -18.99 -1.55 -5.41
C VAL A 240 -19.72 -2.12 -4.20
N PHE A 241 -20.75 -2.96 -4.40
CA PHE A 241 -21.39 -3.65 -3.28
C PHE A 241 -20.44 -4.61 -2.55
N ARG A 242 -19.48 -5.22 -3.24
CA ARG A 242 -18.49 -6.09 -2.59
C ARG A 242 -17.46 -5.32 -1.76
N VAL A 243 -17.26 -4.01 -1.96
CA VAL A 243 -16.36 -3.16 -1.16
C VAL A 243 -16.77 -3.16 0.32
N GLY A 244 -15.81 -3.40 1.22
CA GLY A 244 -16.06 -3.56 2.66
C GLY A 244 -16.89 -4.79 3.02
N ARG A 245 -16.92 -5.77 2.10
CA ARG A 245 -17.55 -7.08 2.27
C ARG A 245 -16.57 -8.16 1.80
N GLN A 246 -16.61 -8.49 0.51
CA GLN A 246 -15.79 -9.53 -0.11
C GLN A 246 -14.53 -8.97 -0.78
N ALA A 247 -14.64 -7.74 -1.31
CA ALA A 247 -13.52 -7.02 -1.90
C ALA A 247 -13.09 -5.92 -0.92
N TRP A 248 -11.78 -5.80 -0.66
CA TRP A 248 -11.21 -4.88 0.33
C TRP A 248 -11.99 -4.90 1.67
N PRO A 249 -12.00 -6.04 2.38
CA PRO A 249 -12.78 -6.23 3.61
C PRO A 249 -12.35 -5.30 4.76
N ASP A 250 -11.16 -4.72 4.65
CA ASP A 250 -10.58 -3.70 5.54
C ASP A 250 -11.24 -2.31 5.40
N LEU A 251 -11.92 -2.04 4.28
CA LEU A 251 -12.57 -0.76 4.04
C LEU A 251 -14.00 -0.75 4.61
N PRO A 252 -14.52 0.39 5.08
CA PRO A 252 -15.93 0.51 5.42
C PRO A 252 -16.83 0.26 4.21
N ARG A 253 -18.08 -0.15 4.48
CA ARG A 253 -19.07 -0.30 3.42
C ARG A 253 -19.47 1.07 2.88
N PRO A 254 -19.69 1.21 1.55
CA PRO A 254 -20.19 2.46 1.00
C PRO A 254 -21.57 2.83 1.57
N THR A 255 -21.70 4.07 2.06
CA THR A 255 -22.95 4.59 2.67
C THR A 255 -23.42 5.90 2.05
N THR A 256 -22.59 6.52 1.20
CA THR A 256 -22.90 7.76 0.50
C THR A 256 -22.62 7.59 -0.98
N ILE A 257 -23.47 8.14 -1.85
CA ILE A 257 -23.23 8.18 -3.30
C ILE A 257 -23.42 9.61 -3.79
N VAL A 258 -22.38 10.13 -4.44
CA VAL A 258 -22.41 11.39 -5.18
C VAL A 258 -22.17 11.10 -6.65
N ALA A 259 -22.84 11.80 -7.54
CA ALA A 259 -22.69 11.62 -8.97
C ALA A 259 -22.58 12.96 -9.70
N SER A 260 -21.83 12.94 -10.80
CA SER A 260 -21.89 13.97 -11.82
C SER A 260 -23.32 14.22 -12.30
N PRO A 261 -23.69 15.45 -12.70
CA PRO A 261 -24.99 15.75 -13.30
C PRO A 261 -25.24 15.06 -14.65
N MET A 262 -24.20 14.54 -15.31
CA MET A 262 -24.30 13.97 -16.67
C MET A 262 -25.15 12.70 -16.71
N VAL A 263 -25.95 12.53 -17.76
CA VAL A 263 -26.94 11.43 -17.89
C VAL A 263 -26.28 10.06 -17.76
N ARG A 264 -25.16 9.82 -18.45
CA ARG A 264 -24.37 8.56 -18.37
C ARG A 264 -23.88 8.24 -16.96
N ALA A 265 -23.45 9.25 -16.20
CA ALA A 265 -23.00 9.09 -14.83
C ALA A 265 -24.19 8.83 -13.90
N GLN A 266 -25.29 9.56 -14.07
CA GLN A 266 -26.54 9.36 -13.33
C GLN A 266 -27.15 7.97 -13.58
N GLU A 267 -27.15 7.46 -14.81
CA GLU A 267 -27.61 6.09 -15.11
C GLU A 267 -26.76 5.04 -14.39
N THR A 268 -25.43 5.23 -14.36
CA THR A 268 -24.51 4.35 -13.63
C THR A 268 -24.73 4.46 -12.13
N ALA A 269 -24.84 5.68 -11.58
CA ALA A 269 -25.06 5.94 -10.17
C ALA A 269 -26.38 5.37 -9.66
N ARG A 270 -27.44 5.41 -10.47
CA ARG A 270 -28.72 4.77 -10.14
C ARG A 270 -28.60 3.25 -10.04
N ALA A 271 -27.77 2.61 -10.88
CA ALA A 271 -27.50 1.18 -10.74
C ALA A 271 -26.80 0.87 -9.40
N VAL A 272 -25.76 1.65 -9.06
CA VAL A 272 -25.05 1.55 -7.78
C VAL A 272 -26.00 1.80 -6.61
N GLY A 273 -26.79 2.88 -6.65
CA GLY A 273 -27.74 3.25 -5.60
C GLY A 273 -28.81 2.20 -5.36
N ARG A 274 -29.39 1.64 -6.43
CA ARG A 274 -30.33 0.50 -6.30
C ARG A 274 -29.68 -0.72 -5.67
N ARG A 275 -28.43 -1.01 -6.03
CA ARG A 275 -27.71 -2.18 -5.52
C ARG A 275 -27.29 -2.05 -4.06
N LEU A 276 -26.96 -0.83 -3.63
CA LEU A 276 -26.58 -0.51 -2.25
C LEU A 276 -27.77 -0.16 -1.34
N GLY A 277 -28.91 0.25 -1.90
CA GLY A 277 -30.02 0.85 -1.14
C GLY A 277 -29.73 2.28 -0.66
N VAL A 278 -28.90 3.03 -1.39
CA VAL A 278 -28.42 4.37 -1.02
C VAL A 278 -28.88 5.40 -2.04
N HIS A 279 -29.32 6.57 -1.56
CA HIS A 279 -29.72 7.69 -2.42
C HIS A 279 -28.50 8.33 -3.10
N VAL A 280 -28.70 8.75 -4.35
CA VAL A 280 -27.68 9.46 -5.13
C VAL A 280 -27.90 10.97 -4.97
N THR A 281 -26.87 11.68 -4.52
CA THR A 281 -26.81 13.14 -4.60
C THR A 281 -26.02 13.57 -5.83
N THR A 282 -26.30 14.76 -6.35
CA THR A 282 -25.63 15.31 -7.53
C THR A 282 -24.69 16.43 -7.10
N ASP A 283 -23.49 16.46 -7.67
CA ASP A 283 -22.52 17.55 -7.47
C ASP A 283 -21.83 17.87 -8.81
N ASP A 284 -21.95 19.13 -9.23
CA ASP A 284 -21.46 19.63 -10.52
C ASP A 284 -19.93 19.61 -10.59
N ARG A 285 -19.23 19.66 -9.44
CA ARG A 285 -17.77 19.59 -9.40
C ARG A 285 -17.23 18.26 -9.89
N PHE A 286 -18.04 17.21 -9.92
CA PHE A 286 -17.69 15.90 -10.46
C PHE A 286 -18.11 15.69 -11.92
N ALA A 287 -18.59 16.74 -12.62
CA ALA A 287 -18.81 16.71 -14.06
C ALA A 287 -17.55 16.33 -14.85
N GLU A 288 -17.74 15.80 -16.06
CA GLU A 288 -16.61 15.60 -16.99
C GLU A 288 -16.01 16.95 -17.35
N VAL A 289 -14.80 16.93 -17.90
CA VAL A 289 -14.21 18.11 -18.52
C VAL A 289 -15.17 18.74 -19.54
N ASP A 290 -15.26 20.06 -19.55
CA ASP A 290 -15.86 20.77 -20.68
C ASP A 290 -14.90 20.75 -21.87
N PHE A 291 -15.24 20.02 -22.93
CA PHE A 291 -14.43 19.95 -24.14
C PHE A 291 -14.64 21.15 -25.07
N GLY A 292 -15.55 22.07 -24.75
CA GLY A 292 -15.84 23.27 -25.53
C GLY A 292 -16.12 22.93 -27.00
N GLU A 293 -15.39 23.57 -27.91
CA GLU A 293 -15.52 23.35 -29.35
C GLU A 293 -15.12 21.93 -29.82
N TRP A 294 -14.53 21.10 -28.95
CA TRP A 294 -14.23 19.70 -29.29
C TRP A 294 -15.38 18.74 -29.04
N GLU A 295 -16.48 19.18 -28.42
CA GLU A 295 -17.63 18.33 -28.10
C GLU A 295 -18.15 17.60 -29.35
N GLY A 296 -18.28 16.26 -29.26
CA GLY A 296 -18.76 15.41 -30.33
C GLY A 296 -17.76 15.10 -31.44
N LEU A 297 -16.59 15.77 -31.48
CA LEU A 297 -15.55 15.52 -32.47
C LEU A 297 -14.67 14.33 -32.09
N THR A 298 -14.13 13.65 -33.09
CA THR A 298 -13.07 12.65 -32.91
C THR A 298 -11.69 13.31 -32.73
N ALA A 299 -10.73 12.57 -32.19
CA ALA A 299 -9.34 13.05 -32.09
C ALA A 299 -8.72 13.42 -33.45
N ALA A 300 -9.13 12.74 -34.53
CA ALA A 300 -8.66 13.06 -35.88
C ALA A 300 -9.20 14.41 -36.36
N GLU A 301 -10.50 14.67 -36.16
CA GLU A 301 -11.14 15.95 -36.51
C GLU A 301 -10.59 17.10 -35.67
N VAL A 302 -10.41 16.89 -34.36
CA VAL A 302 -9.79 17.89 -33.47
C VAL A 302 -8.37 18.22 -33.94
N ASN A 303 -7.55 17.22 -34.27
CA ASN A 303 -6.20 17.48 -34.77
C ASN A 303 -6.18 18.19 -36.13
N ALA A 304 -7.16 17.94 -36.99
CA ALA A 304 -7.29 18.62 -38.28
C ALA A 304 -7.68 20.09 -38.10
N ALA A 305 -8.63 20.39 -37.21
CA ALA A 305 -9.11 21.74 -36.95
C ALA A 305 -8.18 22.57 -36.03
N TRP A 306 -7.51 21.94 -35.07
CA TRP A 306 -6.55 22.58 -34.15
C TRP A 306 -5.22 21.80 -34.06
N PRO A 307 -4.37 21.85 -35.10
CA PRO A 307 -3.12 21.11 -35.14
C PRO A 307 -2.23 21.34 -33.91
N GLY A 308 -1.80 20.25 -33.27
CA GLY A 308 -0.90 20.26 -32.10
C GLY A 308 -1.57 20.61 -30.76
N ARG A 309 -2.78 21.19 -30.77
CA ARG A 309 -3.45 21.61 -29.53
C ARG A 309 -3.92 20.44 -28.67
N LEU A 310 -4.41 19.36 -29.29
CA LEU A 310 -4.79 18.15 -28.56
C LEU A 310 -3.59 17.50 -27.86
N HIS A 311 -2.43 17.49 -28.51
CA HIS A 311 -1.20 17.03 -27.89
C HIS A 311 -0.84 17.88 -26.66
N ALA A 312 -0.84 19.21 -26.80
CA ALA A 312 -0.58 20.11 -25.69
C ALA A 312 -1.58 19.94 -24.53
N TRP A 313 -2.87 19.79 -24.82
CA TRP A 313 -3.91 19.53 -23.81
C TRP A 313 -3.59 18.26 -22.97
N HIS A 314 -3.07 17.21 -23.60
CA HIS A 314 -2.67 15.98 -22.90
C HIS A 314 -1.34 16.06 -22.14
N THR A 315 -0.38 16.88 -22.60
CA THR A 315 1.01 16.86 -22.11
C THR A 315 1.41 18.04 -21.25
N THR A 316 0.73 19.18 -21.35
CA THR A 316 0.97 20.34 -20.47
C THR A 316 0.09 20.27 -19.24
N GLY A 317 -1.14 19.77 -19.39
CA GLY A 317 -2.16 19.73 -18.35
C GLY A 317 -2.82 21.09 -18.04
N THR A 318 -2.30 22.20 -18.58
CA THR A 318 -2.80 23.57 -18.40
C THR A 318 -3.38 24.16 -19.69
N THR A 319 -3.12 23.55 -20.84
CA THR A 319 -3.77 23.92 -22.09
C THR A 319 -5.22 23.45 -22.06
N ALA A 320 -6.17 24.34 -22.34
CA ALA A 320 -7.60 24.03 -22.45
C ALA A 320 -8.04 23.86 -23.91
N ALA A 321 -9.10 23.07 -24.11
CA ALA A 321 -9.86 23.10 -25.36
C ALA A 321 -10.43 24.52 -25.60
N PRO A 322 -10.61 24.98 -26.84
CA PRO A 322 -11.25 26.26 -27.10
C PRO A 322 -12.64 26.31 -26.46
N GLY A 323 -12.87 27.30 -25.58
CA GLY A 323 -14.12 27.43 -24.83
C GLY A 323 -14.36 26.35 -23.76
N GLY A 324 -13.36 25.53 -23.43
CA GLY A 324 -13.47 24.43 -22.47
C GLY A 324 -12.46 24.53 -21.32
N GLU A 325 -12.22 23.38 -20.67
CA GLU A 325 -11.36 23.23 -19.50
C GLU A 325 -10.02 22.52 -19.82
N SER A 326 -8.99 22.81 -19.03
CA SER A 326 -7.75 22.02 -18.97
C SER A 326 -7.86 20.90 -17.91
N TYR A 327 -6.89 19.97 -17.88
CA TYR A 327 -6.79 19.00 -16.78
C TYR A 327 -6.68 19.70 -15.42
N ALA A 328 -5.88 20.77 -15.33
CA ALA A 328 -5.67 21.52 -14.10
C ALA A 328 -6.97 22.13 -13.56
N ASP A 329 -7.81 22.69 -14.44
CA ASP A 329 -9.11 23.28 -14.05
C ASP A 329 -10.04 22.22 -13.45
N VAL A 330 -10.14 21.06 -14.12
CA VAL A 330 -10.91 19.91 -13.63
C VAL A 330 -10.35 19.42 -12.30
N GLY A 331 -9.03 19.33 -12.17
CA GLY A 331 -8.37 18.94 -10.93
C GLY A 331 -8.70 19.83 -9.76
N ALA A 332 -8.69 21.15 -9.95
CA ALA A 332 -9.01 22.10 -8.90
C ALA A 332 -10.44 21.90 -8.37
N ARG A 333 -11.45 21.84 -9.26
CA ARG A 333 -12.85 21.66 -8.83
C ARG A 333 -13.13 20.27 -8.26
N VAL A 334 -12.56 19.21 -8.84
CA VAL A 334 -12.74 17.83 -8.38
C VAL A 334 -12.11 17.66 -7.00
N TRP A 335 -10.90 18.20 -6.79
CA TRP A 335 -10.23 18.12 -5.50
C TRP A 335 -11.00 18.90 -4.42
N HIS A 336 -11.49 20.11 -4.74
CA HIS A 336 -12.38 20.85 -3.84
C HIS A 336 -13.65 20.04 -3.50
N GLY A 337 -14.24 19.34 -4.46
CA GLY A 337 -15.34 18.40 -4.21
C GLY A 337 -14.98 17.27 -3.25
N LEU A 338 -13.80 16.68 -3.39
CA LEU A 338 -13.34 15.60 -2.51
C LEU A 338 -13.01 16.10 -1.10
N GLN A 339 -12.41 17.29 -0.97
CA GLN A 339 -12.12 17.92 0.32
C GLN A 339 -13.41 18.26 1.07
N ASP A 340 -14.43 18.80 0.40
CA ASP A 340 -15.74 19.01 1.02
C ASP A 340 -16.37 17.71 1.53
N LEU A 341 -16.21 16.60 0.81
CA LEU A 341 -16.67 15.29 1.29
C LEU A 341 -15.88 14.83 2.51
N VAL A 342 -14.56 15.04 2.55
CA VAL A 342 -13.72 14.77 3.74
C VAL A 342 -14.26 15.55 4.93
N ASP A 343 -14.45 16.87 4.77
CA ASP A 343 -14.89 17.78 5.84
C ASP A 343 -16.33 17.50 6.30
N THR A 344 -17.20 17.04 5.39
CA THR A 344 -18.60 16.76 5.71
C THR A 344 -18.80 15.37 6.31
N LEU A 345 -18.05 14.36 5.86
CA LEU A 345 -18.30 12.96 6.20
C LEU A 345 -17.41 12.43 7.32
N LEU A 346 -16.19 12.92 7.49
CA LEU A 346 -15.29 12.42 8.53
C LEU A 346 -15.59 12.87 9.96
N PRO A 347 -16.22 14.02 10.24
CA PRO A 347 -16.60 14.36 11.61
C PRO A 347 -17.42 13.24 12.26
N GLY A 348 -16.99 12.80 13.44
CA GLY A 348 -17.63 11.70 14.18
C GLY A 348 -17.47 10.31 13.56
N ALA A 349 -16.61 10.13 12.55
CA ALA A 349 -16.25 8.80 12.07
C ALA A 349 -15.37 8.07 13.09
N GLY A 350 -15.60 6.77 13.27
CA GLY A 350 -14.68 5.90 14.02
C GLY A 350 -13.38 5.64 13.25
N PRO A 351 -12.40 4.94 13.85
CA PRO A 351 -11.07 4.73 13.25
C PRO A 351 -11.07 4.09 11.85
N ALA A 352 -12.08 3.26 11.54
CA ALA A 352 -12.24 2.66 10.21
C ALA A 352 -12.55 3.71 9.12
N GLY A 353 -13.02 4.90 9.50
CA GLY A 353 -13.40 5.97 8.59
C GLY A 353 -14.78 5.77 7.98
N ARG A 354 -15.00 6.35 6.80
CA ARG A 354 -16.25 6.21 6.03
C ARG A 354 -15.95 5.91 4.57
N THR A 355 -16.97 5.49 3.83
CA THR A 355 -16.85 5.25 2.39
C THR A 355 -17.95 5.93 1.61
N ALA A 356 -17.54 6.74 0.64
CA ALA A 356 -18.40 7.40 -0.33
C ALA A 356 -18.08 6.89 -1.74
N VAL A 357 -19.11 6.76 -2.57
CA VAL A 357 -18.97 6.47 -3.99
C VAL A 357 -19.10 7.77 -4.77
N VAL A 358 -18.18 8.06 -5.68
CA VAL A 358 -18.27 9.18 -6.61
C VAL A 358 -18.34 8.63 -8.02
N VAL A 359 -19.48 8.82 -8.68
CA VAL A 359 -19.73 8.33 -10.03
C VAL A 359 -19.55 9.47 -11.02
N GLY A 360 -18.56 9.33 -11.90
CA GLY A 360 -18.12 10.37 -12.81
C GLY A 360 -17.53 9.82 -14.10
N HIS A 361 -16.35 10.32 -14.47
CA HIS A 361 -15.87 10.28 -15.84
C HIS A 361 -14.35 10.10 -15.95
N ALA A 362 -13.83 9.93 -17.15
CA ALA A 362 -12.43 9.55 -17.31
C ALA A 362 -11.47 10.68 -16.87
N VAL A 363 -11.70 11.93 -17.30
CA VAL A 363 -10.80 13.04 -16.92
C VAL A 363 -10.97 13.38 -15.45
N GLN A 364 -12.21 13.37 -14.95
CA GLN A 364 -12.50 13.56 -13.52
C GLN A 364 -11.78 12.51 -12.62
N VAL A 365 -11.82 11.22 -12.95
CA VAL A 365 -11.13 10.17 -12.18
C VAL A 365 -9.61 10.32 -12.27
N ARG A 366 -9.07 10.64 -13.46
CA ARG A 366 -7.62 10.89 -13.63
C ARG A 366 -7.15 12.06 -12.76
N ALA A 367 -7.92 13.14 -12.74
CA ALA A 367 -7.60 14.31 -11.95
C ALA A 367 -7.63 14.02 -10.44
N ALA A 368 -8.65 13.30 -9.96
CA ALA A 368 -8.73 12.86 -8.57
C ALA A 368 -7.50 12.01 -8.16
N ILE A 369 -7.15 11.00 -8.96
CA ILE A 369 -6.00 10.12 -8.70
C ILE A 369 -4.69 10.91 -8.77
N GLY A 370 -4.52 11.72 -9.80
CA GLY A 370 -3.32 12.50 -10.04
C GLY A 370 -3.01 13.48 -8.91
N THR A 371 -4.03 14.21 -8.44
CA THR A 371 -3.89 15.10 -7.28
C THR A 371 -3.57 14.33 -6.01
N ALA A 372 -4.26 13.21 -5.75
CA ALA A 372 -4.02 12.40 -4.56
C ALA A 372 -2.55 11.93 -4.47
N ILE A 373 -1.99 11.40 -5.55
CA ILE A 373 -0.60 10.91 -5.56
C ILE A 373 0.45 12.02 -5.75
N GLY A 374 0.04 13.30 -5.76
CA GLY A 374 0.95 14.44 -5.94
C GLY A 374 1.58 14.55 -7.34
N ALA A 375 0.99 13.93 -8.36
CA ALA A 375 1.46 14.05 -9.73
C ALA A 375 1.04 15.40 -10.33
N PRO A 376 1.88 16.08 -11.12
CA PRO A 376 1.48 17.31 -11.80
C PRO A 376 0.47 17.03 -12.93
N PRO A 377 -0.41 18.00 -13.28
CA PRO A 377 -1.46 17.81 -14.30
C PRO A 377 -0.98 17.27 -15.66
N SER A 378 0.26 17.57 -16.04
CA SER A 378 0.92 17.06 -17.25
C SER A 378 1.04 15.53 -17.31
N GLN A 379 0.86 14.84 -16.19
CA GLN A 379 1.00 13.38 -16.08
C GLN A 379 -0.36 12.65 -16.02
N TRP A 380 -1.47 13.35 -15.77
CA TRP A 380 -2.74 12.71 -15.43
C TRP A 380 -3.37 11.93 -16.58
N SER A 381 -3.07 12.32 -17.83
CA SER A 381 -3.50 11.61 -19.04
C SER A 381 -2.96 10.18 -19.14
N ARG A 382 -1.88 9.86 -18.39
CA ARG A 382 -1.23 8.54 -18.36
C ARG A 382 -2.00 7.51 -17.54
N VAL A 383 -2.97 7.93 -16.73
CA VAL A 383 -3.80 7.02 -15.93
C VAL A 383 -4.92 6.45 -16.80
N ARG A 384 -4.97 5.12 -16.92
CA ARG A 384 -5.98 4.42 -17.72
C ARG A 384 -7.25 4.22 -16.92
N VAL A 385 -8.38 4.76 -17.38
CA VAL A 385 -9.68 4.62 -16.69
C VAL A 385 -10.71 4.01 -17.66
N PRO A 386 -10.85 2.67 -17.73
CA PRO A 386 -11.81 2.01 -18.62
C PRO A 386 -13.29 2.33 -18.27
N PRO A 387 -14.26 2.22 -19.21
CA PRO A 387 -15.68 2.37 -18.88
C PRO A 387 -16.11 1.43 -17.76
N ALA A 388 -16.91 1.92 -16.82
CA ALA A 388 -17.36 1.18 -15.63
C ALA A 388 -16.22 0.62 -14.76
N SER A 389 -15.01 1.15 -14.84
CA SER A 389 -13.94 0.77 -13.93
C SER A 389 -14.10 1.42 -12.56
N VAL A 390 -13.56 0.76 -11.54
CA VAL A 390 -13.50 1.26 -10.16
C VAL A 390 -12.06 1.63 -9.79
N SER A 391 -11.86 2.79 -9.19
CA SER A 391 -10.62 3.17 -8.51
C SER A 391 -10.96 3.54 -7.06
N ILE A 392 -10.03 3.35 -6.13
CA ILE A 392 -10.25 3.62 -4.71
C ILE A 392 -9.13 4.51 -4.20
N LEU A 393 -9.52 5.64 -3.62
CA LEU A 393 -8.65 6.53 -2.86
C LEU A 393 -9.01 6.47 -1.38
N ARG A 394 -8.04 6.70 -0.51
CA ARG A 394 -8.28 7.06 0.90
C ARG A 394 -7.72 8.44 1.14
N LEU A 395 -8.53 9.32 1.71
CA LEU A 395 -8.21 10.74 1.93
C LEU A 395 -8.33 11.05 3.42
N TRP A 396 -7.35 11.76 3.97
CA TRP A 396 -7.36 12.19 5.37
C TRP A 396 -7.50 13.71 5.49
N ALA A 397 -7.98 14.15 6.65
CA ALA A 397 -8.18 15.58 6.93
C ALA A 397 -6.87 16.39 6.94
N ASP A 398 -5.72 15.73 7.17
CA ASP A 398 -4.40 16.36 7.09
C ASP A 398 -3.89 16.54 5.65
N GLY A 399 -4.68 16.16 4.65
CA GLY A 399 -4.36 16.29 3.24
C GLY A 399 -3.51 15.15 2.67
N THR A 400 -3.10 14.18 3.49
CA THR A 400 -2.47 12.96 2.96
C THR A 400 -3.49 12.08 2.26
N SER A 401 -3.01 11.20 1.39
CA SER A 401 -3.87 10.26 0.67
C SER A 401 -3.16 8.97 0.27
N GLU A 402 -3.97 7.98 -0.10
CA GLU A 402 -3.53 6.66 -0.57
C GLU A 402 -4.34 6.29 -1.82
N LEU A 403 -3.66 5.71 -2.82
CA LEU A 403 -4.30 5.05 -3.97
C LEU A 403 -4.35 3.54 -3.71
N THR A 404 -5.50 3.06 -3.23
CA THR A 404 -5.71 1.65 -2.87
C THR A 404 -5.94 0.77 -4.11
N ALA A 405 -6.62 1.29 -5.13
CA ALA A 405 -6.90 0.55 -6.35
C ALA A 405 -7.06 1.49 -7.56
N GLN A 406 -6.65 1.04 -8.73
CA GLN A 406 -6.63 1.85 -9.95
C GLN A 406 -7.25 1.08 -11.13
N GLY A 407 -8.34 1.62 -11.68
CA GLY A 407 -8.88 1.17 -12.98
C GLY A 407 -9.36 -0.29 -13.00
N VAL A 408 -9.80 -0.82 -11.87
CA VAL A 408 -10.28 -2.20 -11.71
C VAL A 408 -11.48 -2.44 -12.62
N PRO A 409 -11.41 -3.42 -13.56
CA PRO A 409 -12.54 -3.77 -14.41
C PRO A 409 -13.74 -4.24 -13.60
N SER A 410 -14.95 -3.90 -14.05
CA SER A 410 -16.19 -4.25 -13.34
C SER A 410 -16.62 -5.70 -13.52
N ASP A 411 -16.07 -6.41 -14.51
CA ASP A 411 -16.39 -7.80 -14.84
C ASP A 411 -15.60 -8.84 -14.02
N LEU A 412 -14.83 -8.38 -13.02
CA LEU A 412 -14.11 -9.24 -12.06
C LEU A 412 -15.03 -9.94 -11.05
#